data_AF-A0A149U5I3-F1
#
_entry.id   AF-A0A149U5I3-F1
#
_cell.length_a   1.000
_cell.length_b   1.000
_cell.length_c   1.000
_cell.angle_alpha   90.00
_cell.angle_beta   90.00
_cell.angle_gamma   90.00
#
_symmetry.space_group_name_H-M   'P 1'
#
loop_
_entity.id
_entity.type
_entity.pdbx_description
1 polymer ?
#
loop_
_entity_poly.entity_id
_entity_poly.type
_entity_poly.pdbx_seq_one_letter_code
_entity_poly.pdbx_strand_id
1 'polypeptide(L)'
;MFGIFGGKGQFVPQSKIWLGAVDKQGDTVEGALSAAYTPTDPTHLVPKSYVDEQGDKIYASVTGAVGEQVTAAQTAAHSAQDAATNASNAASGAATAASTAVNAQKGNPNGIVSISANGHLMLGGLELFGVQDGHLILTLPLPTADPGISGAWWNNGGYVCISPGG
;
A
#
# COMPACT_ATOMS: atom_id res chain seq x y z
N MET A 1 18.55 -30.09 69.09
CA MET A 1 18.89 -29.19 70.22
C MET A 1 17.79 -29.33 71.26
N PHE A 2 18.10 -29.32 72.56
CA PHE A 2 17.08 -29.30 73.63
C PHE A 2 16.76 -27.84 74.01
N GLY A 3 15.50 -27.47 74.07
CA GLY A 3 15.05 -26.14 74.48
C GLY A 3 13.59 -26.13 74.92
N ILE A 4 13.12 -25.00 75.46
CA ILE A 4 11.71 -24.81 75.82
C ILE A 4 11.04 -24.03 74.69
N PHE A 5 10.10 -24.67 73.98
CA PHE A 5 9.33 -24.08 72.89
C PHE A 5 7.84 -24.20 73.23
N GLY A 6 7.08 -23.10 73.11
CA GLY A 6 5.65 -23.10 73.46
C GLY A 6 5.34 -23.49 74.92
N GLY A 7 6.28 -23.26 75.85
CA GLY A 7 6.12 -23.60 77.26
C GLY A 7 6.38 -25.07 77.63
N LYS A 8 6.89 -25.90 76.71
CA LYS A 8 7.25 -27.31 76.98
C LYS A 8 8.69 -27.59 76.56
N GLY A 9 9.39 -28.45 77.31
CA GLY A 9 10.73 -28.91 76.96
C GLY A 9 10.66 -29.91 75.80
N GLN A 10 11.30 -29.61 74.68
CA GLN A 10 11.27 -30.45 73.48
C GLN A 10 12.64 -30.46 72.80
N PHE A 11 12.99 -31.61 72.21
CA PHE A 11 14.06 -31.70 71.22
C PHE A 11 13.53 -31.31 69.85
N VAL A 12 14.04 -30.22 69.28
CA VAL A 12 13.76 -29.83 67.89
C VAL A 12 15.04 -29.80 67.05
N PRO A 13 14.95 -30.09 65.74
CA PRO A 13 16.01 -29.81 64.79
C PRO A 13 16.39 -28.33 64.84
N GLN A 14 17.67 -28.02 64.59
CA GLN A 14 18.14 -26.63 64.66
C GLN A 14 17.40 -25.70 63.68
N SER A 15 16.87 -26.23 62.57
CA SER A 15 16.07 -25.47 61.61
C SER A 15 14.68 -25.05 62.12
N LYS A 16 14.22 -25.59 63.26
CA LYS A 16 12.87 -25.36 63.83
C LYS A 16 12.88 -24.69 65.21
N ILE A 17 13.99 -24.03 65.56
CA ILE A 17 14.17 -23.38 66.88
C ILE A 17 13.22 -22.17 67.06
N TRP A 18 12.80 -21.52 65.97
CA TRP A 18 11.90 -20.36 66.04
C TRP A 18 10.53 -20.70 65.47
N LEU A 19 9.46 -20.27 66.16
CA LEU A 19 8.11 -20.32 65.61
C LEU A 19 8.10 -19.49 64.30
N GLY A 20 7.88 -20.15 63.16
CA GLY A 20 7.90 -19.52 61.82
C GLY A 20 9.19 -19.76 61.00
N ALA A 21 10.15 -20.53 61.51
CA ALA A 21 11.32 -20.93 60.72
C ALA A 21 10.92 -21.93 59.61
N VAL A 22 11.27 -21.58 58.37
CA VAL A 22 10.94 -22.35 57.16
C VAL A 22 12.18 -23.14 56.70
N ASP A 23 12.03 -24.43 56.43
CA ASP A 23 13.12 -25.23 55.87
C ASP A 23 13.42 -24.79 54.42
N LYS A 24 14.70 -24.85 54.05
CA LYS A 24 15.16 -24.48 52.69
C LYS A 24 14.65 -25.42 51.60
N GLN A 25 14.08 -26.56 51.97
CA GLN A 25 13.52 -27.58 51.06
C GLN A 25 12.28 -28.22 51.69
N GLY A 26 11.17 -28.25 50.95
CA GLY A 26 10.01 -29.11 51.25
C GLY A 26 9.11 -28.71 52.41
N ASP A 27 9.11 -27.45 52.84
CA ASP A 27 8.29 -26.98 53.97
C ASP A 27 6.95 -26.38 53.54
N THR A 28 6.05 -26.16 54.50
CA THR A 28 4.77 -25.45 54.30
C THR A 28 4.64 -24.31 55.30
N VAL A 29 4.15 -23.17 54.83
CA VAL A 29 3.82 -22.00 55.65
C VAL A 29 2.36 -21.62 55.47
N GLU A 30 1.72 -21.19 56.55
CA GLU A 30 0.37 -20.62 56.52
C GLU A 30 0.49 -19.09 56.66
N GLY A 31 -0.01 -18.34 55.66
CA GLY A 31 0.15 -16.89 55.56
C GLY A 31 1.26 -16.43 54.63
N ALA A 32 1.52 -15.11 54.59
CA ALA A 32 2.49 -14.52 53.67
C ALA A 32 3.94 -14.73 54.15
N LEU A 33 4.79 -15.22 53.25
CA LEU A 33 6.23 -15.25 53.44
C LEU A 33 6.86 -14.00 52.82
N SER A 34 7.56 -13.20 53.61
CA SER A 34 8.21 -11.97 53.14
C SER A 34 9.74 -12.13 53.13
N ALA A 35 10.37 -11.47 52.16
CA ALA A 35 11.82 -11.35 52.06
C ALA A 35 12.17 -9.89 51.74
N ALA A 36 13.20 -9.36 52.42
CA ALA A 36 13.65 -7.97 52.28
C ALA A 36 14.96 -7.83 51.49
N TYR A 37 15.41 -8.88 50.80
CA TYR A 37 16.65 -8.89 50.03
C TYR A 37 16.35 -8.88 48.53
N THR A 38 17.33 -8.41 47.74
CA THR A 38 17.29 -8.53 46.28
C THR A 38 17.79 -9.92 45.87
N PRO A 39 16.98 -10.74 45.16
CA PRO A 39 17.45 -12.02 44.63
C PRO A 39 18.66 -11.83 43.70
N THR A 40 19.74 -12.57 43.95
CA THR A 40 20.95 -12.62 43.12
C THR A 40 21.25 -14.02 42.57
N ASP A 41 20.68 -15.05 43.21
CA ASP A 41 20.76 -16.45 42.77
C ASP A 41 19.38 -16.91 42.26
N PRO A 42 19.30 -17.68 41.16
CA PRO A 42 18.03 -18.20 40.62
C PRO A 42 17.21 -19.03 41.62
N THR A 43 17.84 -19.58 42.65
CA THR A 43 17.20 -20.42 43.68
C THR A 43 16.73 -19.64 44.92
N HIS A 44 16.95 -18.32 44.95
CA HIS A 44 16.44 -17.49 46.03
C HIS A 44 14.91 -17.40 45.99
N LEU A 45 14.30 -17.28 47.18
CA LEU A 45 12.93 -16.82 47.29
C LEU A 45 12.81 -15.43 46.63
N VAL A 46 11.76 -15.25 45.82
CA VAL A 46 11.52 -14.02 45.06
C VAL A 46 10.45 -13.18 45.79
N PRO A 47 10.79 -12.00 46.34
CA PRO A 47 9.78 -11.13 46.93
C PRO A 47 8.94 -10.44 45.85
N LYS A 48 7.71 -10.06 46.20
CA LYS A 48 6.79 -9.35 45.30
C LYS A 48 7.40 -8.05 44.72
N SER A 49 8.14 -7.29 45.52
CA SER A 49 8.81 -6.06 45.08
C SER A 49 9.76 -6.31 43.91
N TYR A 50 10.48 -7.43 43.91
CA TYR A 50 11.35 -7.79 42.79
C TYR A 50 10.55 -8.06 41.52
N VAL A 51 9.45 -8.82 41.61
CA VAL A 51 8.58 -9.09 40.46
C VAL A 51 7.98 -7.81 39.89
N ASP A 52 7.53 -6.91 40.76
CA ASP A 52 6.97 -5.62 40.36
C ASP A 52 8.03 -4.77 39.63
N GLU A 53 9.26 -4.66 40.16
CA GLU A 53 10.36 -3.96 39.49
C GLU A 53 10.74 -4.56 38.12
N GLN A 54 10.74 -5.89 37.98
CA GLN A 54 10.99 -6.52 36.68
C GLN A 54 9.84 -6.24 35.71
N GLY A 55 8.59 -6.27 36.19
CA GLY A 55 7.41 -5.88 35.43
C GLY A 55 7.52 -4.46 34.88
N ASP A 56 7.93 -3.52 35.71
CA ASP A 56 8.14 -2.11 35.31
C ASP A 56 9.24 -1.97 34.25
N LYS A 57 10.35 -2.69 34.39
CA LYS A 57 11.44 -2.70 33.40
C LYS A 57 10.98 -3.27 32.06
N ILE A 58 10.24 -4.38 32.09
CA ILE A 58 9.67 -4.99 30.88
C ILE A 58 8.70 -4.00 30.22
N TYR A 59 7.76 -3.43 30.97
CA TYR A 59 6.80 -2.46 30.46
C TYR A 59 7.48 -1.26 29.80
N ALA A 60 8.49 -0.67 30.47
CA ALA A 60 9.26 0.44 29.93
C ALA A 60 9.99 0.06 28.63
N SER A 61 10.65 -1.10 28.60
CA SER A 61 11.38 -1.57 27.41
C SER A 61 10.47 -1.85 26.21
N VAL A 62 9.33 -2.50 26.44
CA VAL A 62 8.35 -2.82 25.39
C VAL A 62 7.71 -1.55 24.87
N THR A 63 7.30 -0.64 25.75
CA THR A 63 6.65 0.62 25.35
C THR A 63 7.60 1.50 24.54
N GLY A 64 8.87 1.61 24.95
CA GLY A 64 9.88 2.35 24.20
C GLY A 64 10.13 1.75 22.82
N ALA A 65 10.41 0.44 22.75
CA ALA A 65 10.70 -0.24 21.49
C ALA A 65 9.52 -0.22 20.51
N VAL A 66 8.30 -0.45 20.99
CA VAL A 66 7.09 -0.39 20.16
C VAL A 66 6.84 1.03 19.68
N GLY A 67 7.03 2.05 20.53
CA GLY A 67 6.88 3.45 20.13
C GLY A 67 7.84 3.87 19.01
N GLU A 68 9.10 3.45 19.09
CA GLU A 68 10.10 3.69 18.04
C GLU A 68 9.74 2.97 16.74
N GLN A 69 9.35 1.70 16.81
CA GLN A 69 8.94 0.93 15.64
C GLN A 69 7.69 1.51 14.96
N VAL A 70 6.69 1.91 15.74
CA VAL A 70 5.47 2.55 15.21
C VAL A 70 5.81 3.86 14.53
N THR A 71 6.66 4.70 15.13
CA THR A 71 7.09 5.96 14.53
C THR A 71 7.82 5.73 13.21
N ALA A 72 8.76 4.79 13.16
CA ALA A 72 9.48 4.44 11.95
C ALA A 72 8.56 3.91 10.84
N ALA A 73 7.59 3.05 11.20
CA ALA A 73 6.60 2.53 10.27
C ALA A 73 5.68 3.63 9.72
N GLN A 74 5.25 4.56 10.56
CA GLN A 74 4.46 5.73 10.14
C GLN A 74 5.23 6.63 9.18
N THR A 75 6.51 6.93 9.47
CA THR A 75 7.36 7.71 8.57
C THR A 75 7.52 7.02 7.22
N ALA A 76 7.83 5.71 7.21
CA ALA A 76 7.97 4.96 5.96
C ALA A 76 6.66 4.93 5.15
N ALA A 77 5.51 4.77 5.81
CA ALA A 77 4.20 4.78 5.17
C ALA A 77 3.89 6.14 4.53
N HIS A 78 4.15 7.25 5.22
CA HIS A 78 3.97 8.59 4.66
C HIS A 78 4.89 8.84 3.46
N SER A 79 6.17 8.48 3.57
CA SER A 79 7.11 8.62 2.43
C SER A 79 6.68 7.81 1.21
N ALA A 80 6.12 6.62 1.41
CA ALA A 80 5.59 5.81 0.32
C ALA A 80 4.34 6.43 -0.33
N GLN A 81 3.45 7.04 0.47
CA GLN A 81 2.27 7.75 -0.04
C GLN A 81 2.64 8.99 -0.84
N ASP A 82 3.61 9.78 -0.37
CA ASP A 82 4.14 10.95 -1.08
C ASP A 82 4.76 10.54 -2.42
N ALA A 83 5.57 9.48 -2.43
CA ALA A 83 6.18 8.94 -3.64
C ALA A 83 5.12 8.47 -4.66
N ALA A 84 4.09 7.75 -4.21
CA ALA A 84 2.99 7.30 -5.07
C ALA A 84 2.20 8.49 -5.66
N THR A 85 1.93 9.51 -4.84
CA THR A 85 1.24 10.74 -5.27
C THR A 85 2.06 11.48 -6.33
N ASN A 86 3.37 11.64 -6.10
CA ASN A 86 4.28 12.28 -7.05
C ASN A 86 4.36 11.53 -8.37
N ALA A 87 4.40 10.19 -8.34
CA ALA A 87 4.40 9.37 -9.55
C ALA A 87 3.10 9.54 -10.36
N SER A 88 1.94 9.56 -9.69
CA SER A 88 0.64 9.79 -10.34
C SER A 88 0.56 11.16 -11.00
N ASN A 89 1.06 12.20 -10.31
CA ASN A 89 1.11 13.56 -10.84
C ASN A 89 2.06 13.66 -12.06
N ALA A 90 3.22 13.02 -11.99
CA ALA A 90 4.17 12.98 -13.10
C ALA A 90 3.58 12.28 -14.34
N ALA A 91 2.89 11.15 -14.15
CA ALA A 91 2.22 10.44 -15.24
C ALA A 91 1.12 11.28 -15.90
N SER A 92 0.31 11.97 -15.09
CA SER A 92 -0.75 12.86 -15.56
C SER A 92 -0.18 14.08 -16.33
N GLY A 93 0.92 14.64 -15.82
CA GLY A 93 1.66 15.71 -16.49
C GLY A 93 2.24 15.27 -17.83
N ALA A 94 2.85 14.07 -17.89
CA ALA A 94 3.36 13.51 -19.13
C ALA A 94 2.25 13.25 -20.17
N ALA A 95 1.12 12.69 -19.76
CA ALA A 95 -0.03 12.47 -20.64
C ALA A 95 -0.60 13.78 -21.21
N THR A 96 -0.66 14.81 -20.38
CA THR A 96 -1.11 16.15 -20.79
C THR A 96 -0.13 16.76 -21.78
N ALA A 97 1.18 16.74 -21.48
CA ALA A 97 2.22 17.26 -22.35
C ALA A 97 2.23 16.55 -23.73
N ALA A 98 2.08 15.22 -23.73
CA ALA A 98 1.96 14.44 -24.97
C ALA A 98 0.72 14.86 -25.78
N SER A 99 -0.44 15.00 -25.13
CA SER A 99 -1.68 15.43 -25.78
C SER A 99 -1.56 16.85 -26.35
N THR A 100 -0.94 17.76 -25.61
CA THR A 100 -0.67 19.14 -26.06
C THR A 100 0.25 19.14 -27.27
N ALA A 101 1.35 18.38 -27.24
CA ALA A 101 2.30 18.30 -28.35
C ALA A 101 1.64 17.73 -29.62
N VAL A 102 0.87 16.65 -29.50
CA VAL A 102 0.12 16.03 -30.62
C VAL A 102 -0.89 17.03 -31.17
N ASN A 103 -1.68 17.69 -30.32
CA ASN A 103 -2.68 18.66 -30.75
C ASN A 103 -2.04 19.89 -31.42
N ALA A 104 -0.88 20.34 -30.94
CA ALA A 104 -0.13 21.43 -31.55
C ALA A 104 0.42 21.07 -32.94
N GLN A 105 0.54 19.78 -33.28
CA GLN A 105 1.00 19.36 -34.61
C GLN A 105 -0.17 19.16 -35.59
N LYS A 106 -1.41 18.99 -35.13
CA LYS A 106 -2.57 18.75 -36.00
C LYS A 106 -2.90 20.00 -36.81
N GLY A 107 -2.98 19.85 -38.13
CA GLY A 107 -3.39 20.92 -39.05
C GLY A 107 -2.33 22.00 -39.32
N ASN A 108 -1.15 21.89 -38.70
CA ASN A 108 -0.03 22.78 -38.99
C ASN A 108 0.82 22.25 -40.15
N PRO A 109 1.40 23.13 -41.00
CA PRO A 109 2.38 22.73 -42.00
C PRO A 109 3.52 21.93 -41.37
N ASN A 110 3.94 20.85 -42.02
CA ASN A 110 4.95 19.90 -41.51
C ASN A 110 4.58 19.22 -40.17
N GLY A 111 3.31 19.24 -39.80
CA GLY A 111 2.78 18.55 -38.62
C GLY A 111 2.48 17.07 -38.87
N ILE A 112 1.68 16.49 -37.97
CA ILE A 112 1.27 15.08 -38.06
C ILE A 112 -0.02 14.92 -38.85
N VAL A 113 -0.14 13.76 -39.49
CA VAL A 113 -1.32 13.35 -40.25
C VAL A 113 -1.75 11.94 -39.83
N SER A 114 -3.03 11.63 -40.02
CA SER A 114 -3.53 10.27 -39.80
C SER A 114 -3.18 9.41 -41.01
N ILE A 115 -2.65 8.22 -40.75
CA ILE A 115 -2.37 7.21 -41.77
C ILE A 115 -3.21 5.97 -41.52
N SER A 116 -3.61 5.30 -42.59
CA SER A 116 -4.33 4.03 -42.53
C SER A 116 -3.39 2.88 -42.17
N ALA A 117 -3.96 1.71 -41.87
CA ALA A 117 -3.18 0.49 -41.65
C ALA A 117 -2.35 0.07 -42.88
N ASN A 118 -2.76 0.52 -44.07
CA ASN A 118 -2.06 0.29 -45.34
C ASN A 118 -1.02 1.38 -45.64
N GLY A 119 -0.87 2.39 -44.77
CA GLY A 119 0.09 3.48 -44.94
C GLY A 119 -0.40 4.64 -45.83
N HIS A 120 -1.70 4.71 -46.14
CA HIS A 120 -2.29 5.81 -46.92
C HIS A 120 -2.69 6.99 -46.02
N LEU A 121 -2.65 8.21 -46.54
CA LEU A 121 -3.15 9.38 -45.80
C LEU A 121 -4.67 9.26 -45.61
N MET A 122 -5.15 9.56 -44.41
CA MET A 122 -6.58 9.57 -44.08
C MET A 122 -7.15 10.99 -44.10
N LEU A 123 -8.27 11.17 -44.80
CA LEU A 123 -9.05 12.41 -44.79
C LEU A 123 -10.51 12.10 -44.46
N GLY A 124 -10.98 12.48 -43.27
CA GLY A 124 -12.38 12.29 -42.88
C GLY A 124 -12.86 10.84 -42.91
N GLY A 125 -11.95 9.87 -42.72
CA GLY A 125 -12.26 8.43 -42.81
C GLY A 125 -12.08 7.82 -44.20
N LEU A 126 -11.67 8.59 -45.21
CA LEU A 126 -11.33 8.11 -46.56
C LEU A 126 -9.81 7.98 -46.73
N GLU A 127 -9.38 6.89 -47.35
CA GLU A 127 -7.97 6.71 -47.76
C GLU A 127 -7.66 7.51 -49.03
N LEU A 128 -6.52 8.18 -49.02
CA LEU A 128 -5.92 8.82 -50.19
C LEU A 128 -4.82 7.92 -50.76
N PHE A 129 -5.04 7.42 -51.98
CA PHE A 129 -4.10 6.53 -52.68
C PHE A 129 -2.98 7.28 -53.41
N GLY A 130 -3.17 8.58 -53.69
CA GLY A 130 -2.16 9.41 -54.32
C GLY A 130 -2.73 10.70 -54.90
N VAL A 131 -1.90 11.34 -55.73
CA VAL A 131 -2.27 12.52 -56.51
C VAL A 131 -1.89 12.26 -57.97
N GLN A 132 -2.81 12.55 -58.88
CA GLN A 132 -2.59 12.49 -60.32
C GLN A 132 -3.11 13.77 -60.96
N ASP A 133 -2.27 14.43 -61.76
CA ASP A 133 -2.60 15.67 -62.47
C ASP A 133 -3.16 16.79 -61.56
N GLY A 134 -2.68 16.87 -60.32
CA GLY A 134 -3.16 17.83 -59.32
C GLY A 134 -4.48 17.44 -58.64
N HIS A 135 -5.04 16.28 -58.94
CA HIS A 135 -6.26 15.75 -58.34
C HIS A 135 -5.97 14.62 -57.35
N LEU A 136 -6.74 14.59 -56.26
CA LEU A 136 -6.66 13.55 -55.24
C LEU A 136 -7.30 12.25 -55.75
N ILE A 137 -6.62 11.12 -55.51
CA ILE A 137 -7.16 9.78 -55.80
C ILE A 137 -7.62 9.15 -54.49
N LEU A 138 -8.93 8.98 -54.33
CA LEU A 138 -9.53 8.40 -53.13
C LEU A 138 -10.71 7.52 -53.50
N THR A 139 -11.05 6.57 -52.63
CA THR A 139 -12.28 5.77 -52.75
C THR A 139 -13.39 6.42 -51.94
N LEU A 140 -14.48 6.83 -52.61
CA LEU A 140 -15.64 7.42 -51.97
C LEU A 140 -16.82 6.43 -51.98
N PRO A 141 -17.35 6.00 -50.83
CA PRO A 141 -18.59 5.22 -50.80
C PRO A 141 -19.76 6.12 -51.22
N LEU A 142 -20.44 5.73 -52.29
CA LEU A 142 -21.64 6.43 -52.78
C LEU A 142 -22.91 5.70 -52.31
N PRO A 143 -23.96 6.43 -51.89
CA PRO A 143 -25.27 5.84 -51.60
C PRO A 143 -25.81 5.02 -52.78
N THR A 144 -26.54 3.95 -52.50
CA THR A 144 -27.16 3.10 -53.54
C THR A 144 -28.56 3.56 -53.98
N ALA A 145 -29.06 4.63 -53.34
CA ALA A 145 -30.34 5.27 -53.65
C ALA A 145 -30.16 6.79 -53.63
N ASP A 146 -31.06 7.50 -54.30
CA ASP A 146 -31.05 8.97 -54.34
C ASP A 146 -31.15 9.54 -52.91
N PRO A 147 -30.15 10.32 -52.45
CA PRO A 147 -30.16 10.90 -51.12
C PRO A 147 -31.16 12.07 -50.97
N GLY A 148 -31.76 12.57 -52.05
CA GLY A 148 -32.66 13.72 -52.03
C GLY A 148 -31.98 15.06 -51.74
N ILE A 149 -30.65 15.11 -51.79
CA ILE A 149 -29.84 16.31 -51.55
C ILE A 149 -29.32 16.81 -52.89
N SER A 150 -29.76 17.99 -53.33
CA SER A 150 -29.37 18.54 -54.63
C SER A 150 -27.85 18.58 -54.81
N GLY A 151 -27.37 18.04 -55.93
CA GLY A 151 -25.96 17.97 -56.26
C GLY A 151 -25.19 16.81 -55.63
N ALA A 152 -25.79 16.03 -54.73
CA ALA A 152 -25.12 14.89 -54.12
C ALA A 152 -24.93 13.74 -55.13
N TRP A 153 -23.75 13.12 -55.10
CA TRP A 153 -23.46 11.95 -55.93
C TRP A 153 -23.99 10.68 -55.29
N TRP A 154 -24.54 9.79 -56.10
CA TRP A 154 -25.00 8.47 -55.68
C TRP A 154 -24.79 7.45 -56.81
N ASN A 155 -24.81 6.17 -56.51
CA ASN A 155 -24.62 5.09 -57.48
C ASN A 155 -25.91 4.28 -57.57
N ASN A 156 -26.54 4.22 -58.74
CA ASN A 156 -27.78 3.45 -58.92
C ASN A 156 -27.56 1.95 -59.15
N GLY A 157 -26.31 1.47 -59.03
CA GLY A 157 -25.91 0.09 -59.31
C GLY A 157 -25.27 -0.12 -60.68
N GLY A 158 -25.23 0.91 -61.54
CA GLY A 158 -24.59 0.84 -62.86
C GLY A 158 -23.75 2.06 -63.23
N TYR A 159 -24.16 3.26 -62.81
CA TYR A 159 -23.44 4.51 -63.06
C TYR A 159 -23.63 5.53 -61.93
N VAL A 160 -22.76 6.55 -61.92
CA VAL A 160 -22.85 7.66 -60.97
C VAL A 160 -23.94 8.63 -61.42
N CYS A 161 -24.85 8.93 -60.51
CA CYS A 161 -25.94 9.88 -60.66
C CYS A 161 -25.69 11.12 -59.80
N ILE A 162 -26.28 12.25 -60.19
CA ILE A 162 -26.35 13.47 -59.38
C ILE A 162 -27.81 13.65 -58.95
N SER A 163 -28.05 13.76 -57.65
CA SER A 163 -29.39 13.97 -57.11
C SER A 163 -29.92 15.36 -57.53
N PRO A 164 -31.17 15.46 -58.01
CA PRO A 164 -31.78 16.76 -58.31
C PRO A 164 -32.12 17.56 -57.04
N GLY A 165 -32.21 16.90 -55.89
CA GLY A 165 -32.82 17.43 -54.68
C GLY A 165 -34.31 17.09 -54.61
N GLY A 166 -34.83 16.93 -53.39
CA GLY A 166 -36.27 16.83 -53.10
C GLY A 166 -36.97 18.17 -53.09
#